data_AF-A0A7C1KVQ0-F1
#
_entry.id   AF-A0A7C1KVQ0-F1
#
_cell.length_a   1.000
_cell.length_b   1.000
_cell.length_c   1.000
_cell.angle_alpha   90.00
_cell.angle_beta   90.00
_cell.angle_gamma   90.00
#
_symmetry.space_group_name_H-M   'P 1'
#
loop_
_entity.id
_entity.type
_entity.pdbx_description
1 polymer ?
#
loop_
_entity_poly.entity_id
_entity_poly.type
_entity_poly.pdbx_seq_one_letter_code
_entity_poly.pdbx_strand_id
1 'polypeptide(L)'
;MAVLGMHQYGLYLSDLSGVAVTDKIEETWGPRIILPLEIIERSDLPASWNVTSDTIAGYIAKTTGLSSFIKLTDVEGIIIDGKIAESIAAGKLLNTTTCLDKSLPAYLQTWKMDCRVLSGRTENNIRRALEGDPVGTLVTGGK
;
A
#
# COMPACT_ATOMS: atom_id res chain seq x y z
N MET A 1 -14.92 -11.31 4.01
CA MET A 1 -14.15 -12.47 3.50
C MET A 1 -12.78 -12.10 2.97
N ALA A 2 -12.62 -11.02 2.18
CA ALA A 2 -11.32 -10.64 1.61
C ALA A 2 -10.22 -10.42 2.68
N VAL A 3 -10.52 -9.73 3.77
CA VAL A 3 -9.55 -9.45 4.86
C VAL A 3 -9.11 -10.73 5.58
N LEU A 4 -10.04 -11.67 5.83
CA LEU A 4 -9.68 -12.98 6.41
C LEU A 4 -8.75 -13.77 5.48
N GLY A 5 -8.98 -13.70 4.16
CA GLY A 5 -8.08 -14.27 3.17
C GLY A 5 -6.67 -13.67 3.21
N MET A 6 -6.56 -12.33 3.35
CA MET A 6 -5.28 -11.65 3.54
C MET A 6 -4.58 -12.12 4.83
N HIS A 7 -5.33 -12.29 5.91
CA HIS A 7 -4.82 -12.78 7.18
C HIS A 7 -4.26 -14.21 7.05
N GLN A 8 -5.01 -15.12 6.43
CA GLN A 8 -4.57 -16.49 6.17
C GLN A 8 -3.34 -16.53 5.25
N TYR A 9 -3.30 -15.69 4.22
CA TYR A 9 -2.14 -15.58 3.34
C TYR A 9 -0.90 -15.05 4.07
N GLY A 10 -1.07 -14.13 5.02
CA GLY A 10 0.01 -13.65 5.88
C GLY A 10 0.65 -14.77 6.72
N LEU A 11 -0.15 -15.67 7.28
CA LEU A 11 0.35 -16.86 7.98
C LEU A 11 1.14 -17.77 7.05
N TYR A 12 0.66 -17.98 5.82
CA TYR A 12 1.38 -18.75 4.81
C TYR A 12 2.72 -18.10 4.41
N LEU A 13 2.76 -16.78 4.22
CA LEU A 13 4.00 -16.06 3.94
C LEU A 13 5.01 -16.17 5.09
N SER A 14 4.52 -16.17 6.34
CA SER A 14 5.38 -16.34 7.52
C SER A 14 6.02 -17.72 7.56
N ASP A 15 5.24 -18.77 7.30
CA ASP A 15 5.75 -20.15 7.21
C ASP A 15 6.83 -20.30 6.13
N LEU A 16 6.62 -19.70 4.95
CA LEU A 16 7.59 -19.78 3.85
C LEU A 16 8.87 -18.97 4.08
N SER A 17 8.77 -17.79 4.69
CA SER A 17 9.88 -16.84 4.76
C SER A 17 10.61 -16.82 6.10
N GLY A 18 10.00 -17.38 7.15
CA GLY A 18 10.46 -17.22 8.53
C GLY A 18 10.25 -15.81 9.11
N VAL A 19 9.64 -14.88 8.37
CA VAL A 19 9.34 -13.54 8.87
C VAL A 19 8.20 -13.62 9.89
N ALA A 20 8.41 -13.02 11.07
CA ALA A 20 7.41 -13.03 12.13
C ALA A 20 6.15 -12.25 11.75
N VAL A 21 4.99 -12.79 12.16
CA VAL A 21 3.70 -12.12 12.03
C VAL A 21 3.45 -11.16 13.20
N THR A 22 2.58 -10.18 12.97
CA THR A 22 2.00 -9.34 14.02
C THR A 22 0.57 -8.95 13.66
N ASP A 23 -0.30 -8.90 14.67
CA ASP A 23 -1.66 -8.36 14.60
C ASP A 23 -1.75 -6.95 15.22
N LYS A 24 -0.60 -6.38 15.61
CA LYS A 24 -0.50 -5.05 16.23
C LYS A 24 0.30 -4.10 15.36
N ILE A 25 -0.15 -2.85 15.36
CA ILE A 25 0.59 -1.72 14.79
C ILE A 25 1.51 -1.17 15.88
N GLU A 26 2.72 -1.71 15.94
CA GLU A 26 3.76 -1.27 16.87
C GLU A 26 5.10 -1.18 16.16
N GLU A 27 6.00 -0.34 16.67
CA GLU A 27 7.35 -0.23 16.14
C GLU A 27 8.12 -1.51 16.45
N THR A 28 8.72 -2.10 15.41
CA THR A 28 9.50 -3.34 15.56
C THR A 28 10.82 -3.23 14.83
N TRP A 29 11.81 -3.98 15.31
CA TRP A 29 13.07 -4.12 14.58
C TRP A 29 12.96 -5.20 13.51
N GLY A 30 13.29 -4.84 12.27
CA GLY A 30 13.24 -5.71 11.09
C GLY A 30 11.83 -5.86 10.49
N PRO A 31 11.71 -6.63 9.39
CA PRO A 31 10.43 -6.82 8.71
C PRO A 31 9.44 -7.63 9.55
N ARG A 32 8.15 -7.34 9.39
CA ARG A 32 7.03 -8.10 9.96
C ARG A 32 5.95 -8.28 8.91
N ILE A 33 5.22 -9.39 9.00
CA ILE A 33 4.02 -9.62 8.21
C ILE A 33 2.83 -9.20 9.06
N ILE A 34 2.07 -8.21 8.59
CA ILE A 34 0.88 -7.76 9.31
C ILE A 34 -0.30 -8.66 9.00
N LEU A 35 -1.00 -9.09 10.04
CA LEU A 35 -2.25 -9.84 9.99
C LEU A 35 -3.43 -8.86 10.19
N PRO A 36 -4.14 -8.45 9.13
CA PRO A 36 -4.95 -7.24 9.17
C PRO A 36 -6.32 -7.42 9.84
N LEU A 37 -6.76 -8.65 10.15
CA LEU A 37 -8.16 -8.90 10.56
C LEU A 37 -8.58 -8.05 11.78
N GLU A 38 -7.89 -8.19 12.91
CA GLU A 38 -8.24 -7.44 14.13
C GLU A 38 -8.00 -5.94 13.99
N ILE A 39 -6.95 -5.56 13.25
CA ILE A 39 -6.63 -4.16 12.95
C ILE A 39 -7.80 -3.49 12.24
N ILE A 40 -8.35 -4.17 11.23
CA ILE A 40 -9.44 -3.63 10.41
C ILE A 40 -10.78 -3.64 11.14
N GLU A 41 -11.06 -4.67 11.95
CA GLU A 41 -12.25 -4.70 12.81
C GLU A 41 -12.29 -3.54 13.81
N ARG A 42 -11.13 -3.01 14.20
CA ARG A 42 -10.98 -1.86 15.10
C ARG A 42 -10.76 -0.53 14.38
N SER A 43 -10.68 -0.54 13.04
CA SER A 43 -10.42 0.65 12.23
C SER A 43 -11.70 1.45 11.95
N ASP A 44 -11.53 2.68 11.46
CA ASP A 44 -12.58 3.54 10.93
C ASP A 44 -12.79 3.36 9.41
N LEU A 45 -12.12 2.38 8.78
CA LEU A 45 -12.26 2.14 7.35
C LEU A 45 -13.65 1.55 7.03
N PRO A 46 -14.28 2.00 5.93
CA PRO A 46 -15.59 1.48 5.56
C PRO A 46 -15.50 0.02 5.12
N ALA A 47 -16.42 -0.81 5.61
CA ALA A 47 -16.59 -2.19 5.17
C ALA A 47 -17.14 -2.23 3.74
N SER A 48 -16.25 -2.08 2.75
CA SER A 48 -16.60 -1.95 1.34
C SER A 48 -15.62 -2.72 0.45
N TRP A 49 -16.12 -3.21 -0.69
CA TRP A 49 -15.30 -3.80 -1.75
C TRP A 49 -14.33 -2.81 -2.41
N ASN A 50 -14.50 -1.51 -2.15
CA ASN A 50 -13.58 -0.48 -2.62
C ASN A 50 -12.31 -0.36 -1.75
N VAL A 51 -12.35 -0.89 -0.52
CA VAL A 51 -11.23 -0.90 0.43
C VAL A 51 -10.60 -2.29 0.44
N THR A 52 -9.35 -2.38 0.00
CA THR A 52 -8.58 -3.64 0.01
C THR A 52 -7.17 -3.39 0.56
N SER A 53 -6.21 -4.26 0.22
CA SER A 53 -4.84 -4.21 0.77
C SER A 53 -4.17 -2.85 0.62
N ASP A 54 -4.47 -2.09 -0.44
CA ASP A 54 -3.82 -0.80 -0.72
C ASP A 54 -4.25 0.27 0.29
N THR A 55 -5.57 0.47 0.46
CA THR A 55 -6.10 1.40 1.46
C THR A 55 -5.77 0.93 2.88
N ILE A 56 -5.80 -0.39 3.14
CA ILE A 56 -5.41 -0.98 4.43
C ILE A 56 -3.95 -0.67 4.75
N ALA A 57 -3.04 -0.82 3.78
CA ALA A 57 -1.63 -0.46 3.96
C ALA A 57 -1.46 1.04 4.24
N GLY A 58 -2.19 1.90 3.51
CA GLY A 58 -2.25 3.34 3.79
C GLY A 58 -2.71 3.66 5.21
N TYR A 59 -3.75 2.97 5.69
CA TYR A 59 -4.24 3.11 7.07
C TYR A 59 -3.21 2.70 8.12
N ILE A 60 -2.54 1.58 7.91
CA ILE A 60 -1.47 1.12 8.81
C ILE A 60 -0.33 2.15 8.84
N ALA A 61 0.16 2.59 7.67
CA ALA A 61 1.23 3.57 7.57
C ALA A 61 0.86 4.89 8.28
N LYS A 62 -0.36 5.39 8.05
CA LYS A 62 -0.90 6.57 8.74
C LYS A 62 -0.90 6.38 10.26
N THR A 63 -1.32 5.21 10.73
CA THR A 63 -1.43 4.90 12.16
C THR A 63 -0.06 4.82 12.83
N THR A 64 0.99 4.45 12.09
CA THR A 64 2.40 4.52 12.52
C THR A 64 3.02 5.92 12.44
N GLY A 65 2.27 6.94 12.02
CA GLY A 65 2.78 8.32 11.88
C GLY A 65 3.60 8.57 10.61
N LEU A 66 3.62 7.63 9.66
CA LEU A 66 4.29 7.81 8.38
C LEU A 66 3.43 8.66 7.44
N SER A 67 4.07 9.50 6.64
CA SER A 67 3.43 10.30 5.59
C SER A 67 3.53 9.67 4.20
N SER A 68 4.25 8.55 4.06
CA SER A 68 4.38 7.85 2.79
C SER A 68 4.58 6.35 2.96
N PHE A 69 4.25 5.59 1.93
CA PHE A 69 4.50 4.15 1.87
C PHE A 69 4.76 3.69 0.43
N ILE A 70 5.27 2.47 0.30
CA ILE A 70 5.59 1.84 -0.98
C ILE A 70 4.61 0.69 -1.21
N LYS A 71 3.94 0.68 -2.36
CA LYS A 71 3.12 -0.42 -2.85
C LYS A 71 3.88 -1.16 -3.95
N LEU A 72 4.10 -2.46 -3.71
CA LEU A 72 4.61 -3.37 -4.73
C LEU A 72 3.45 -4.03 -5.48
N THR A 73 3.56 -4.09 -6.80
CA THR A 73 2.55 -4.68 -7.70
C THR A 73 3.23 -5.46 -8.83
N ASP A 74 2.46 -5.96 -9.80
CA ASP A 74 2.96 -6.71 -10.96
C ASP A 74 3.21 -5.85 -12.21
N VAL A 75 2.98 -4.54 -12.11
CA VAL A 75 3.25 -3.52 -13.13
C VAL A 75 4.31 -2.52 -12.67
N GLU A 76 5.02 -1.90 -13.61
CA GLU A 76 6.12 -0.97 -13.30
C GLU A 76 5.67 0.36 -12.66
N GLY A 77 4.38 0.69 -12.72
CA GLY A 77 3.78 1.88 -12.14
C GLY A 77 2.34 2.08 -12.64
N ILE A 78 1.78 3.27 -12.43
CA ILE A 78 0.45 3.62 -12.91
C ILE A 78 0.53 4.04 -14.37
N ILE A 79 -0.24 3.37 -15.22
CA ILE A 79 -0.34 3.66 -16.65
C ILE A 79 -1.43 4.71 -16.87
N ILE A 80 -1.06 5.85 -17.45
CA ILE A 80 -1.93 6.94 -17.91
C ILE A 80 -1.65 7.15 -19.39
N ASP A 81 -2.68 7.12 -20.23
CA ASP A 81 -2.57 7.32 -21.69
C ASP A 81 -1.50 6.44 -22.35
N GLY A 82 -1.39 5.18 -21.89
CA GLY A 82 -0.44 4.20 -22.41
C GLY A 82 1.01 4.37 -21.93
N LYS A 83 1.30 5.30 -21.01
CA LYS A 83 2.64 5.52 -20.45
C LYS A 83 2.63 5.42 -18.93
N ILE A 84 3.76 4.98 -18.37
CA ILE A 84 3.95 4.99 -16.91
C ILE A 84 4.12 6.44 -16.47
N ALA A 85 3.28 6.90 -15.55
CA ALA A 85 3.42 8.23 -14.97
C ALA A 85 4.58 8.23 -13.96
N GLU A 86 5.46 9.23 -14.02
CA GLU A 86 6.50 9.39 -12.99
C GLU A 86 5.89 9.87 -11.67
N SER A 87 4.95 10.82 -11.75
CA SER A 87 4.17 11.30 -10.60
C SER A 87 2.76 11.70 -11.03
N ILE A 88 1.79 11.49 -10.14
CA ILE A 88 0.39 11.86 -10.35
C ILE A 88 -0.27 12.28 -9.04
N ALA A 89 -1.06 13.34 -9.07
CA ALA A 89 -1.85 13.73 -7.90
C ALA A 89 -2.97 12.71 -7.66
N ALA A 90 -3.18 12.29 -6.41
CA ALA A 90 -4.22 11.34 -6.03
C ALA A 90 -5.62 11.79 -6.50
N GLY A 91 -5.88 13.10 -6.49
CA GLY A 91 -7.13 13.67 -7.01
C GLY A 91 -7.42 13.36 -8.49
N LYS A 92 -6.40 13.17 -9.32
CA LYS A 92 -6.56 12.75 -10.73
C LYS A 92 -6.95 11.28 -10.88
N LEU A 93 -6.85 10.49 -9.80
CA LEU A 93 -7.14 9.06 -9.78
C LEU A 93 -8.52 8.73 -9.19
N LEU A 94 -9.24 9.69 -8.59
CA LEU A 94 -10.52 9.44 -7.91
C LEU A 94 -11.56 8.73 -8.77
N ASN A 95 -11.60 9.03 -10.07
CA ASN A 95 -12.54 8.46 -11.04
C ASN A 95 -11.85 7.60 -12.10
N THR A 96 -10.59 7.22 -11.87
CA THR A 96 -9.77 6.48 -12.83
C THR A 96 -9.52 5.09 -12.29
N THR A 97 -9.90 4.06 -13.06
CA THR A 97 -9.55 2.68 -12.69
C THR A 97 -8.07 2.45 -12.97
N THR A 98 -7.33 2.06 -11.95
CA THR A 98 -5.89 1.78 -12.03
C THR A 98 -5.58 0.45 -11.32
N CYS A 99 -4.30 0.16 -11.12
CA CYS A 99 -3.87 -0.95 -10.27
C CYS A 99 -4.17 -0.71 -8.77
N LEU A 100 -4.55 0.50 -8.36
CA LEU A 100 -4.93 0.83 -6.99
C LEU A 100 -6.37 0.42 -6.71
N ASP A 101 -6.66 0.07 -5.45
CA ASP A 101 -8.04 0.01 -5.00
C ASP A 101 -8.73 1.39 -5.07
N LYS A 102 -10.06 1.36 -5.19
CA LYS A 102 -10.85 2.56 -5.48
C LYS A 102 -10.83 3.57 -4.34
N SER A 103 -10.58 3.12 -3.11
CA SER A 103 -10.57 3.97 -1.93
C SER A 103 -9.23 4.67 -1.70
N LEU A 104 -8.12 4.11 -2.18
CA LEU A 104 -6.79 4.62 -1.85
C LEU A 104 -6.58 6.08 -2.31
N PRO A 105 -6.93 6.51 -3.54
CA PRO A 105 -6.71 7.89 -3.96
C PRO A 105 -7.39 8.92 -3.04
N ALA A 106 -8.64 8.67 -2.64
CA ALA A 106 -9.35 9.55 -1.71
C ALA A 106 -8.69 9.54 -0.33
N TYR A 107 -8.29 8.36 0.16
CA TYR A 107 -7.58 8.21 1.42
C TYR A 107 -6.28 9.01 1.47
N LEU A 108 -5.46 8.93 0.41
CA LEU A 108 -4.22 9.69 0.27
C LEU A 108 -4.47 11.21 0.33
N GLN A 109 -5.52 11.71 -0.32
CA GLN A 109 -5.87 13.14 -0.25
C GLN A 109 -6.33 13.57 1.13
N THR A 110 -7.22 12.79 1.75
CA THR A 110 -7.77 13.10 3.09
C THR A 110 -6.66 13.23 4.12
N TRP A 111 -5.67 12.34 4.07
CA TRP A 111 -4.59 12.27 5.06
C TRP A 111 -3.28 12.89 4.60
N LYS A 112 -3.25 13.52 3.41
CA LYS A 112 -2.05 14.12 2.81
C LYS A 112 -0.86 13.15 2.77
N MET A 113 -1.14 11.91 2.41
CA MET A 113 -0.14 10.85 2.32
C MET A 113 0.29 10.60 0.88
N ASP A 114 1.52 10.15 0.71
CA ASP A 114 2.05 9.75 -0.59
C ASP A 114 2.18 8.23 -0.69
N CYS A 115 2.01 7.70 -1.90
CA CYS A 115 2.18 6.28 -2.19
C CYS A 115 3.07 6.12 -3.42
N ARG A 116 4.20 5.41 -3.27
CA ARG A 116 5.03 5.01 -4.41
C ARG A 116 4.59 3.65 -4.91
N VAL A 117 4.18 3.56 -6.17
CA VAL A 117 3.75 2.32 -6.83
C VAL A 117 4.82 1.84 -7.78
N LEU A 118 5.30 0.61 -7.61
CA LEU A 118 6.28 -0.01 -8.50
C LEU A 118 6.14 -1.53 -8.56
N SER A 119 6.82 -2.14 -9.53
CA SER A 119 6.87 -3.58 -9.70
C SER A 119 7.68 -4.25 -8.59
N GLY A 120 7.09 -5.26 -7.94
CA GLY A 120 7.75 -6.12 -6.96
C GLY A 120 8.66 -7.18 -7.59
N ARG A 121 8.74 -7.26 -8.92
CA ARG A 121 9.53 -8.29 -9.64
C ARG A 121 11.00 -7.90 -9.82
N THR A 122 11.35 -6.64 -9.58
CA THR A 122 12.70 -6.10 -9.82
C THR A 122 13.32 -5.66 -8.51
N GLU A 123 14.12 -6.53 -7.89
CA GLU A 123 14.78 -6.28 -6.59
C GLU A 123 15.52 -4.93 -6.56
N ASN A 124 16.26 -4.60 -7.63
CA ASN A 124 17.01 -3.35 -7.71
C ASN A 124 16.10 -2.12 -7.62
N ASN A 125 14.89 -2.15 -8.19
CA ASN A 125 13.95 -1.05 -8.08
C ASN A 125 13.37 -0.94 -6.67
N ILE A 126 13.18 -2.06 -5.96
CA ILE A 126 12.75 -2.05 -4.56
C ILE A 126 13.81 -1.38 -3.69
N ARG A 127 15.09 -1.75 -3.85
CA ARG A 127 16.21 -1.13 -3.12
C ARG A 127 16.28 0.38 -3.36
N ARG A 128 16.26 0.78 -4.63
CA ARG A 128 16.25 2.19 -5.04
C ARG A 128 15.07 2.95 -4.44
N ALA A 129 13.87 2.37 -4.44
CA ALA A 129 12.69 2.98 -3.84
C ALA A 129 12.86 3.21 -2.32
N LEU A 130 13.46 2.25 -1.61
CA LEU A 130 13.75 2.37 -0.18
C LEU A 130 14.84 3.43 0.12
N GLU A 131 15.76 3.64 -0.81
CA GLU A 131 16.79 4.70 -0.75
C GLU A 131 16.26 6.09 -1.15
N GLY A 132 15.02 6.17 -1.63
CA GLY A 132 14.35 7.43 -2.00
C GLY A 132 14.42 7.80 -3.48
N ASP A 133 14.96 6.93 -4.34
CA ASP A 133 15.06 7.18 -5.78
C ASP A 133 13.67 7.27 -6.46
N PRO A 134 13.56 8.06 -7.55
CA PRO A 134 12.33 8.16 -8.33
C PRO A 134 12.13 6.95 -9.26
N VAL A 135 11.68 5.83 -8.69
CA VAL A 135 11.30 4.61 -9.43
C VAL A 135 9.79 4.36 -9.37
N GLY A 136 9.23 3.86 -10.47
CA GLY A 136 7.78 3.67 -10.64
C GLY A 136 7.02 5.00 -10.63
N THR A 137 5.82 5.00 -10.05
CA THR A 137 4.94 6.18 -9.97
C THR A 137 4.83 6.69 -8.54
N LEU A 138 5.06 7.98 -8.32
CA LEU A 138 4.71 8.65 -7.07
C LEU A 138 3.29 9.23 -7.12
N VAL A 139 2.37 8.66 -6.34
CA VAL A 139 1.03 9.22 -6.12
C VAL A 139 1.09 10.20 -4.96
N THR A 140 0.82 11.48 -5.22
CA THR A 140 0.90 12.52 -4.19
C THR A 140 -0.47 12.84 -3.62
N GLY A 141 -0.65 12.71 -2.31
CA GLY A 141 -1.88 13.07 -1.60
C GLY A 141 -1.95 14.56 -1.22
N GLY A 142 -0.79 15.22 -1.12
CA GLY A 142 -0.67 16.65 -0.83
C GLY A 142 -0.01 17.44 -1.96
N LYS A 143 -0.83 17.96 -2.88
CA LYS A 143 -0.52 19.16 -3.68
C LYS A 143 -1.79 19.99 -3.83
#